data_AF-A0A4Q3EGU5-F1
#
_entry.id   AF-A0A4Q3EGU5-F1
#
_cell.length_a   1.000
_cell.length_b   1.000
_cell.length_c   1.000
_cell.angle_alpha   90.00
_cell.angle_beta   90.00
_cell.angle_gamma   90.00
#
_symmetry.space_group_name_H-M   'P 1'
#
loop_
_entity.id
_entity.type
_entity.pdbx_description
1 polymer ?
#
loop_
_entity_poly.entity_id
_entity_poly.type
_entity_poly.pdbx_seq_one_letter_code
_entity_poly.pdbx_strand_id
1 'polypeptide(L)'
;MFKKFDDVTSALHMMQRMTKLQSQHNQLRTDLEELIAVTEVRMETHVKNDAFIRSCISELFTLIESDVLYINLIDPAENYDDWNVFIDRFKDVFKAHCINHKYENIYNNFASKNLSDFKHLRAKRNKITHPKEKTDTEVNKQLFQKMKKVFTAYSRFVVDIMTGTGVEFSIASMSEFTNAIQNR
;
A
#
# COMPACT_ATOMS: atom_id res chain seq x y z
N MET A 1 -2.71 -17.42 7.69
CA MET A 1 -3.77 -18.28 7.14
C MET A 1 -3.39 -18.60 5.71
N PHE A 2 -3.60 -19.84 5.27
CA PHE A 2 -3.19 -20.28 3.93
C PHE A 2 -4.37 -20.24 2.97
N LYS A 3 -4.18 -19.61 1.80
CA LYS A 3 -5.15 -19.67 0.69
C LYS A 3 -4.93 -20.98 -0.05
N LYS A 4 -6.02 -21.74 -0.25
CA LYS A 4 -6.00 -23.03 -0.95
C LYS A 4 -6.10 -22.83 -2.45
N PHE A 5 -5.31 -23.59 -3.20
CA PHE A 5 -5.34 -23.63 -4.65
C PHE A 5 -5.50 -25.07 -5.13
N ASP A 6 -6.32 -25.23 -6.17
CA ASP A 6 -6.58 -26.51 -6.83
C ASP A 6 -5.50 -26.86 -7.87
N ASP A 7 -4.70 -25.86 -8.29
CA ASP A 7 -3.62 -26.04 -9.26
C ASP A 7 -2.32 -25.34 -8.83
N VAL A 8 -1.19 -25.98 -9.15
CA VAL A 8 0.16 -25.52 -8.78
C VAL A 8 0.52 -24.21 -9.48
N THR A 9 0.06 -23.99 -10.71
CA THR A 9 0.39 -22.80 -11.49
C THR A 9 -0.20 -21.53 -10.86
N SER A 10 -1.46 -21.56 -10.45
CA SER A 10 -2.13 -20.48 -9.74
C SER A 10 -1.48 -20.18 -8.39
N ALA A 11 -1.09 -21.24 -7.65
CA ALA A 11 -0.32 -21.09 -6.42
C ALA A 11 1.02 -20.37 -6.67
N LEU A 12 1.77 -20.79 -7.69
CA LEU A 12 3.04 -20.17 -8.07
C LEU A 12 2.89 -18.72 -8.52
N HIS A 13 1.84 -18.40 -9.29
CA HIS A 13 1.54 -17.03 -9.71
C HIS A 13 1.20 -16.14 -8.51
N MET A 14 0.42 -16.62 -7.55
CA MET A 14 0.15 -15.88 -6.32
C MET A 14 1.44 -15.63 -5.54
N MET A 15 2.28 -16.66 -5.34
CA MET A 15 3.56 -16.52 -4.64
C MET A 15 4.46 -15.47 -5.31
N GLN A 16 4.56 -15.47 -6.64
CA GLN A 16 5.31 -14.46 -7.38
C GLN A 16 4.77 -13.05 -7.17
N ARG A 17 3.44 -12.87 -7.21
CA ARG A 17 2.79 -11.58 -6.98
C ARG A 17 3.03 -11.09 -5.55
N MET A 18 2.94 -11.97 -4.56
CA MET A 18 3.25 -11.67 -3.16
C MET A 18 4.71 -11.25 -2.97
N THR A 19 5.66 -11.96 -3.59
CA THR A 19 7.08 -11.57 -3.53
C THR A 19 7.32 -10.20 -4.16
N LYS A 20 6.69 -9.93 -5.32
CA LYS A 20 6.78 -8.61 -5.97
C LYS A 20 6.19 -7.50 -5.11
N LEU A 21 4.99 -7.71 -4.53
CA LEU A 21 4.37 -6.79 -3.58
C LEU A 21 5.33 -6.47 -2.43
N GLN A 22 5.83 -7.50 -1.74
CA GLN A 22 6.74 -7.30 -0.60
C GLN A 22 8.01 -6.55 -0.99
N SER A 23 8.64 -6.91 -2.11
CA SER A 23 9.85 -6.26 -2.59
C SER A 23 9.60 -4.78 -2.92
N GLN A 24 8.53 -4.47 -3.64
CA GLN A 24 8.23 -3.10 -4.03
C GLN A 24 7.76 -2.25 -2.85
N HIS A 25 6.90 -2.79 -1.99
CA HIS A 25 6.49 -2.13 -0.75
C HIS A 25 7.70 -1.75 0.09
N ASN A 26 8.63 -2.69 0.32
CA ASN A 26 9.82 -2.42 1.11
C ASN A 26 10.73 -1.37 0.47
N GLN A 27 10.90 -1.37 -0.85
CA GLN A 27 11.69 -0.36 -1.55
C GLN A 27 11.06 1.03 -1.37
N LEU A 28 9.78 1.19 -1.75
CA LEU A 28 9.07 2.47 -1.67
C LEU A 28 8.94 2.97 -0.22
N ARG A 29 8.76 2.06 0.75
CA ARG A 29 8.76 2.39 2.17
C ARG A 29 10.10 2.95 2.60
N THR A 30 11.21 2.32 2.20
CA THR A 30 12.56 2.77 2.53
C THR A 30 12.85 4.13 1.91
N ASP A 31 12.51 4.32 0.63
CA ASP A 31 12.68 5.61 -0.06
C ASP A 31 11.92 6.75 0.66
N LEU A 32 10.70 6.47 1.11
CA LEU A 32 9.90 7.43 1.88
C LEU A 32 10.47 7.67 3.29
N GLU A 33 11.00 6.64 3.96
CA GLU A 33 11.68 6.77 5.26
C GLU A 33 12.91 7.70 5.15
N GLU A 34 13.72 7.54 4.10
CA GLU A 34 14.86 8.40 3.82
C GLU A 34 14.43 9.84 3.54
N LEU A 35 13.40 10.03 2.70
CA LEU A 35 12.86 11.35 2.39
C LEU A 35 12.29 12.05 3.64
N ILE A 36 11.63 11.31 4.53
CA ILE A 36 11.15 11.82 5.83
C ILE A 36 12.34 12.28 6.67
N ALA A 37 13.38 11.46 6.81
CA ALA A 37 14.56 11.78 7.60
C ALA A 37 15.27 13.05 7.08
N VAL A 38 15.48 13.16 5.77
CA VAL A 38 16.05 14.36 5.13
C VAL A 38 15.17 15.58 5.40
N THR A 39 13.85 15.44 5.30
CA THR A 39 12.90 16.54 5.57
C THR A 39 13.03 17.03 7.00
N GLU A 40 13.16 16.12 7.98
CA GLU A 40 13.29 16.48 9.40
C GLU A 40 14.56 17.28 9.70
N VAL A 41 15.71 16.81 9.21
CA VAL A 41 17.00 17.53 9.36
C VAL A 41 16.91 18.95 8.80
N ARG A 42 16.25 19.12 7.65
CA ARG A 42 16.09 20.46 7.07
C ARG A 42 15.09 21.34 7.84
N MET A 43 14.12 20.76 8.53
CA MET A 43 13.18 21.50 9.38
C MET A 43 13.85 22.08 10.61
N GLU A 44 14.88 21.42 11.13
CA GLU A 44 15.68 21.91 12.26
C GLU A 44 16.59 23.09 11.86
N THR A 45 17.02 23.13 10.60
CA THR A 45 17.92 24.19 10.08
C THR A 45 17.19 25.44 9.59
N HIS A 46 15.87 25.57 9.84
CA HIS A 46 15.01 26.69 9.41
C HIS A 46 15.05 27.01 7.90
N VAL A 47 15.48 26.06 7.07
CA VAL A 47 15.48 26.21 5.61
C VAL A 47 14.05 26.02 5.08
N LYS A 48 13.74 26.58 3.91
CA LYS A 48 12.46 26.35 3.23
C LYS A 48 12.31 24.86 2.87
N ASN A 49 11.28 24.20 3.42
CA ASN A 49 11.08 22.74 3.31
C ASN A 49 9.80 22.33 2.60
N ASP A 50 9.04 23.28 2.07
CA ASP A 50 7.73 23.01 1.49
C ASP A 50 7.80 21.97 0.36
N ALA A 51 8.87 22.03 -0.45
CA ALA A 51 9.08 21.06 -1.52
C ALA A 51 9.23 19.64 -0.98
N PHE A 52 10.02 19.46 0.08
CA PHE A 52 10.24 18.16 0.71
C PHE A 52 8.97 17.61 1.37
N ILE A 53 8.20 18.46 2.07
CA ILE A 53 6.92 18.04 2.66
C ILE A 53 5.92 17.62 1.56
N ARG A 54 5.85 18.38 0.46
CA ARG A 54 5.02 18.01 -0.70
C ARG A 54 5.46 16.68 -1.29
N SER A 55 6.75 16.45 -1.46
CA SER A 55 7.29 15.18 -1.96
C SER A 55 6.93 14.01 -1.04
N CYS A 56 7.05 14.16 0.28
CA CYS A 56 6.65 13.10 1.22
C CYS A 56 5.18 12.72 1.07
N ILE A 57 4.29 13.72 0.89
CA ILE A 57 2.86 13.47 0.68
C ILE A 57 2.63 12.73 -0.64
N SER A 58 3.34 13.11 -1.71
CA SER A 58 3.25 12.43 -3.00
C SER A 58 3.72 10.97 -2.90
N GLU A 59 4.90 10.74 -2.34
CA GLU A 59 5.50 9.41 -2.23
C GLU A 59 4.70 8.46 -1.32
N LEU A 60 4.06 8.99 -0.26
CA LEU A 60 3.10 8.19 0.53
C LEU A 60 2.02 7.59 -0.37
N PHE A 61 1.43 8.39 -1.28
CA PHE A 61 0.39 7.88 -2.17
C PHE A 61 0.94 7.04 -3.33
N THR A 62 2.18 7.25 -3.78
CA THR A 62 2.85 6.33 -4.71
C THR A 62 2.95 4.93 -4.10
N LEU A 63 3.42 4.83 -2.85
CA LEU A 63 3.50 3.58 -2.10
C LEU A 63 2.12 2.90 -2.00
N ILE A 64 1.10 3.64 -1.55
CA ILE A 64 -0.23 3.07 -1.35
C ILE A 64 -0.89 2.65 -2.68
N GLU A 65 -0.74 3.46 -3.74
CA GLU A 65 -1.28 3.13 -5.07
C GLU A 65 -0.64 1.85 -5.63
N SER A 66 0.68 1.68 -5.43
CA SER A 66 1.37 0.44 -5.78
C SER A 66 0.80 -0.76 -5.02
N ASP A 67 0.65 -0.65 -3.70
CA ASP A 67 0.13 -1.75 -2.88
C ASP A 67 -1.32 -2.10 -3.27
N VAL A 68 -2.19 -1.11 -3.53
CA VAL A 68 -3.57 -1.34 -4.02
C VAL A 68 -3.55 -2.16 -5.31
N LEU A 69 -2.70 -1.78 -6.27
CA LEU A 69 -2.58 -2.51 -7.53
C LEU A 69 -2.20 -3.98 -7.30
N TYR A 70 -1.13 -4.22 -6.54
CA TYR A 70 -0.62 -5.57 -6.32
C TYR A 70 -1.56 -6.44 -5.49
N ILE A 71 -2.18 -5.88 -4.45
CA ILE A 71 -3.17 -6.62 -3.65
C ILE A 71 -4.37 -7.00 -4.51
N ASN A 72 -4.84 -6.10 -5.38
CA ASN A 72 -5.93 -6.42 -6.30
C ASN A 72 -5.53 -7.50 -7.34
N LEU A 73 -4.25 -7.61 -7.69
CA LEU A 73 -3.76 -8.73 -8.50
C LEU A 73 -3.72 -10.06 -7.73
N ILE A 74 -3.61 -10.03 -6.40
CA ILE A 74 -3.55 -11.24 -5.55
C ILE A 74 -4.97 -11.71 -5.17
N ASP A 75 -5.80 -10.78 -4.75
CA ASP A 75 -7.18 -10.96 -4.34
C ASP A 75 -8.06 -9.89 -4.99
N PRO A 76 -8.53 -10.12 -6.24
CA PRO A 76 -9.35 -9.16 -6.95
C PRO A 76 -10.63 -8.84 -6.18
N ALA A 77 -10.90 -7.54 -6.00
CA ALA A 77 -12.18 -7.10 -5.47
C ALA A 77 -13.25 -7.16 -6.57
N GLU A 78 -14.41 -7.75 -6.26
CA GLU A 78 -15.50 -7.98 -7.23
C GLU A 78 -15.99 -6.67 -7.89
N ASN A 79 -16.01 -5.57 -7.12
CA ASN A 79 -16.46 -4.25 -7.58
C ASN A 79 -15.30 -3.30 -7.92
N TYR A 80 -14.10 -3.83 -8.19
CA TYR A 80 -12.96 -3.01 -8.57
C TYR A 80 -13.19 -2.39 -9.96
N ASP A 81 -13.17 -1.06 -10.01
CA ASP A 81 -13.17 -0.29 -11.25
C ASP A 81 -12.07 0.78 -11.17
N ASP A 82 -11.18 0.83 -12.16
CA ASP A 82 -10.13 1.85 -12.27
C ASP A 82 -10.67 3.27 -12.34
N TRP A 83 -11.91 3.44 -12.82
CA TRP A 83 -12.62 4.72 -12.86
C TRP A 83 -13.16 5.15 -11.49
N ASN A 84 -13.22 4.25 -10.50
CA ASN A 84 -13.65 4.61 -9.15
C ASN A 84 -12.64 5.54 -8.47
N VAL A 85 -13.19 6.39 -7.59
CA VAL A 85 -12.38 7.27 -6.74
C VAL A 85 -11.39 6.40 -5.96
N PHE A 86 -10.13 6.84 -5.94
CA PHE A 86 -9.03 6.07 -5.33
C PHE A 86 -9.33 5.57 -3.90
N ILE A 87 -10.02 6.37 -3.09
CA ILE A 87 -10.38 5.97 -1.73
C ILE A 87 -11.32 4.76 -1.71
N ASP A 88 -12.25 4.68 -2.66
CA ASP A 88 -13.18 3.57 -2.75
C ASP A 88 -12.44 2.31 -3.23
N ARG A 89 -11.60 2.44 -4.26
CA ARG A 89 -10.68 1.36 -4.69
C ARG A 89 -9.82 0.84 -3.54
N PHE A 90 -9.20 1.73 -2.78
CA PHE A 90 -8.42 1.37 -1.59
C PHE A 90 -9.26 0.55 -0.62
N LYS A 91 -10.48 1.00 -0.31
CA LYS A 91 -11.34 0.31 0.64
C LYS A 91 -11.76 -1.05 0.12
N ASP A 92 -12.16 -1.15 -1.14
CA ASP A 92 -12.67 -2.38 -1.73
C ASP A 92 -11.58 -3.44 -1.82
N VAL A 93 -10.40 -3.07 -2.32
CA VAL A 93 -9.25 -3.96 -2.45
C VAL A 93 -8.79 -4.48 -1.09
N PHE A 94 -8.51 -3.59 -0.14
CA PHE A 94 -8.00 -4.01 1.17
C PHE A 94 -9.06 -4.75 1.99
N LYS A 95 -10.34 -4.39 1.87
CA LYS A 95 -11.42 -5.12 2.54
C LYS A 95 -11.57 -6.53 1.97
N ALA A 96 -11.56 -6.69 0.64
CA ALA A 96 -11.64 -7.99 -0.01
C ALA A 96 -10.48 -8.90 0.41
N HIS A 97 -9.25 -8.39 0.33
CA HIS A 97 -8.06 -9.11 0.79
C HIS A 97 -8.17 -9.50 2.27
N CYS A 98 -8.55 -8.56 3.14
CA CYS A 98 -8.67 -8.86 4.57
C CYS A 98 -9.77 -9.89 4.87
N ILE A 99 -10.88 -9.92 4.13
CA ILE A 99 -11.92 -10.96 4.27
C ILE A 99 -11.35 -12.33 3.86
N ASN A 100 -10.67 -12.39 2.71
CA ASN A 100 -10.13 -13.64 2.17
C ASN A 100 -9.10 -14.31 3.12
N HIS A 101 -8.37 -13.51 3.90
CA HIS A 101 -7.33 -14.00 4.82
C HIS A 101 -7.67 -13.89 6.31
N LYS A 102 -8.91 -13.49 6.63
CA LYS A 102 -9.44 -13.31 8.00
C LYS A 102 -8.72 -12.25 8.84
N TYR A 103 -8.46 -11.10 8.22
CA TYR A 103 -7.83 -9.90 8.79
C TYR A 103 -8.79 -8.71 8.95
N GLU A 104 -10.10 -8.95 8.99
CA GLU A 104 -11.12 -7.90 9.05
C GLU A 104 -10.93 -6.99 10.28
N ASN A 105 -10.50 -7.56 11.41
CA ASN A 105 -10.19 -6.79 12.62
C ASN A 105 -9.03 -5.80 12.40
N ILE A 106 -8.00 -6.21 11.67
CA ILE A 106 -6.85 -5.37 11.34
C ILE A 106 -7.30 -4.20 10.44
N TYR A 107 -8.09 -4.51 9.40
CA TYR A 107 -8.66 -3.50 8.51
C TYR A 107 -9.57 -2.52 9.27
N ASN A 108 -10.52 -3.01 10.07
CA ASN A 108 -11.46 -2.17 10.80
C ASN A 108 -10.75 -1.26 11.81
N ASN A 109 -9.71 -1.75 12.46
CA ASN A 109 -8.87 -0.95 13.36
C ASN A 109 -8.10 0.14 12.60
N PHE A 110 -7.54 -0.16 11.43
CA PHE A 110 -6.88 0.86 10.60
C PHE A 110 -7.89 1.90 10.10
N ALA A 111 -9.01 1.45 9.52
CA ALA A 111 -10.02 2.29 8.89
C ALA A 111 -10.68 3.26 9.89
N SER A 112 -11.08 2.77 11.08
CA SER A 112 -11.71 3.59 12.11
C SER A 112 -10.81 4.71 12.64
N LYS A 113 -9.49 4.48 12.68
CA LYS A 113 -8.52 5.42 13.27
C LYS A 113 -7.87 6.37 12.27
N ASN A 114 -7.63 5.91 11.03
CA ASN A 114 -6.72 6.59 10.11
C ASN A 114 -7.38 7.04 8.80
N LEU A 115 -8.54 6.50 8.42
CA LEU A 115 -9.12 6.77 7.10
C LEU A 115 -9.51 8.24 6.89
N SER A 116 -9.86 8.96 7.96
CA SER A 116 -10.16 10.39 7.88
C SER A 116 -8.91 11.22 7.53
N ASP A 117 -7.80 11.01 8.26
CA ASP A 117 -6.53 11.68 7.98
C ASP A 117 -5.97 11.29 6.62
N PHE A 118 -6.13 10.02 6.24
CA PHE A 118 -5.77 9.52 4.91
C PHE A 118 -6.54 10.25 3.79
N LYS A 119 -7.87 10.39 3.90
CA LYS A 119 -8.70 11.16 2.95
C LYS A 119 -8.24 12.61 2.85
N HIS A 120 -7.94 13.23 4.00
CA HIS A 120 -7.46 14.60 4.03
C HIS A 120 -6.12 14.77 3.32
N LEU A 121 -5.15 13.89 3.60
CA LEU A 121 -3.86 13.89 2.91
C LEU A 121 -4.01 13.61 1.42
N ARG A 122 -4.93 12.74 1.01
CA ARG A 122 -5.18 12.47 -0.41
C ARG A 122 -5.73 13.70 -1.13
N ALA A 123 -6.71 14.37 -0.54
CA ALA A 123 -7.24 15.62 -1.07
C ALA A 123 -6.13 16.67 -1.19
N LYS A 124 -5.23 16.74 -0.20
CA LYS A 124 -4.09 17.65 -0.23
C LYS A 124 -3.07 17.27 -1.31
N ARG A 125 -2.75 15.98 -1.49
CA ARG A 125 -1.92 15.49 -2.61
C ARG A 125 -2.49 15.94 -3.94
N ASN A 126 -3.79 15.72 -4.16
CA ASN A 126 -4.45 16.12 -5.41
C ASN A 126 -4.34 17.63 -5.68
N LYS A 127 -4.51 18.46 -4.65
CA LYS A 127 -4.29 19.91 -4.72
C LYS A 127 -2.84 20.28 -5.03
N ILE A 128 -1.87 19.57 -4.47
CA ILE A 128 -0.44 19.78 -4.75
C ILE A 128 -0.09 19.40 -6.20
N THR A 129 -0.63 18.29 -6.71
CA THR A 129 -0.37 17.81 -8.07
C THR A 129 -1.08 18.65 -9.14
N HIS A 130 -2.29 19.10 -8.86
CA HIS A 130 -3.12 19.88 -9.78
C HIS A 130 -3.61 21.16 -9.09
N PRO A 131 -2.71 22.11 -8.80
CA PRO A 131 -3.07 23.32 -8.08
C PRO A 131 -3.98 24.21 -8.92
N LYS A 132 -5.08 24.67 -8.31
CA LYS A 132 -6.00 25.64 -8.92
C LYS A 132 -5.68 27.05 -8.43
N GLU A 133 -5.11 27.15 -7.23
CA GLU A 133 -4.71 28.41 -6.59
C GLU A 133 -3.33 28.28 -5.94
N LYS A 134 -2.68 29.41 -5.60
CA LYS A 134 -1.35 29.39 -4.95
C LYS A 134 -1.36 28.64 -3.62
N THR A 135 -2.44 28.79 -2.85
CA THR A 135 -2.65 28.20 -1.53
C THR A 135 -2.75 26.67 -1.56
N ASP A 136 -3.10 26.07 -2.71
CA ASP A 136 -3.19 24.62 -2.86
C ASP A 136 -1.84 23.93 -2.64
N THR A 137 -0.72 24.63 -2.89
CA THR A 137 0.65 24.11 -2.71
C THR A 137 1.23 24.37 -1.31
N GLU A 138 0.53 25.13 -0.47
CA GLU A 138 1.01 25.49 0.88
C GLU A 138 1.02 24.28 1.80
N VAL A 139 2.10 24.10 2.54
CA VAL A 139 2.29 22.99 3.47
C VAL A 139 2.98 23.51 4.72
N ASN A 140 2.83 22.80 5.84
CA ASN A 140 3.40 23.22 7.11
C ASN A 140 3.83 22.01 7.96
N LYS A 141 4.48 22.28 9.09
CA LYS A 141 4.95 21.26 10.03
C LYS A 141 3.83 20.35 10.54
N GLN A 142 2.63 20.89 10.79
CA GLN A 142 1.51 20.08 11.28
C GLN A 142 1.05 19.06 10.22
N LEU A 143 0.97 19.47 8.96
CA LEU A 143 0.64 18.59 7.85
C LEU A 143 1.70 17.50 7.67
N PHE A 144 2.98 17.85 7.81
CA PHE A 144 4.07 16.88 7.77
C PHE A 144 3.97 15.84 8.90
N GLN A 145 3.69 16.26 10.14
CA GLN A 145 3.49 15.34 11.26
C GLN A 145 2.28 14.43 11.07
N LYS A 146 1.18 14.96 10.50
CA LYS A 146 0.02 14.15 10.12
C LYS A 146 0.40 13.09 9.07
N MET A 147 1.15 13.49 8.04
CA MET A 147 1.66 12.57 7.02
C MET A 147 2.50 11.46 7.63
N LYS A 148 3.46 11.77 8.52
CA LYS A 148 4.26 10.77 9.23
C LYS A 148 3.39 9.78 10.02
N LYS A 149 2.41 10.28 10.76
CA LYS A 149 1.48 9.43 11.54
C LYS A 149 0.72 8.47 10.64
N VAL A 150 0.20 8.94 9.51
CA VAL A 150 -0.52 8.10 8.54
C VAL A 150 0.42 7.09 7.91
N PHE A 151 1.64 7.50 7.52
CA PHE A 151 2.66 6.60 6.99
C PHE A 151 2.98 5.47 7.96
N THR A 152 3.30 5.78 9.23
CA THR A 152 3.59 4.74 10.24
C THR A 152 2.42 3.79 10.45
N ALA A 153 1.19 4.32 10.53
CA ALA A 153 -0.01 3.50 10.69
C ALA A 153 -0.25 2.60 9.45
N TYR A 154 -0.02 3.13 8.26
CA TYR A 154 -0.16 2.41 7.00
C TYR A 154 0.88 1.31 6.83
N SER A 155 2.17 1.61 7.06
CA SER A 155 3.24 0.62 6.98
C SER A 155 3.00 -0.55 7.94
N ARG A 156 2.56 -0.27 9.16
CA ARG A 156 2.17 -1.32 10.11
C ARG A 156 0.97 -2.13 9.60
N PHE A 157 -0.07 -1.46 9.10
CA PHE A 157 -1.23 -2.13 8.53
C PHE A 157 -0.86 -3.10 7.40
N VAL A 158 -0.01 -2.68 6.47
CA VAL A 158 0.43 -3.52 5.35
C VAL A 158 1.29 -4.70 5.83
N VAL A 159 2.19 -4.48 6.80
CA VAL A 159 2.95 -5.59 7.41
C VAL A 159 2.00 -6.59 8.08
N ASP A 160 1.04 -6.12 8.89
CA ASP A 160 0.13 -6.98 9.65
C ASP A 160 -0.72 -7.89 8.72
N ILE A 161 -1.15 -7.39 7.55
CA ILE A 161 -1.90 -8.20 6.57
C ILE A 161 -0.99 -9.10 5.70
N MET A 162 0.31 -8.79 5.60
CA MET A 162 1.26 -9.60 4.83
C MET A 162 1.89 -10.74 5.66
N THR A 163 2.20 -10.51 6.93
CA THR A 163 2.96 -11.45 7.79
C THR A 163 2.25 -12.79 8.01
N GLY A 164 0.94 -12.88 7.79
CA GLY A 164 0.19 -14.12 7.92
C GLY A 164 -0.25 -14.76 6.60
N THR A 165 0.02 -14.15 5.45
CA THR A 165 -0.51 -14.61 4.16
C THR A 165 0.38 -15.72 3.59
N GLY A 166 -0.17 -16.93 3.48
CA GLY A 166 0.52 -18.10 2.94
C GLY A 166 -0.30 -18.82 1.87
N VAL A 167 0.34 -19.76 1.16
CA VAL A 167 -0.29 -20.58 0.12
C VAL A 167 -0.29 -22.04 0.52
N GLU A 168 -1.41 -22.72 0.35
CA GLU A 168 -1.55 -24.18 0.48
C GLU A 168 -2.05 -24.72 -0.87
N PHE A 169 -1.43 -25.78 -1.38
CA PHE A 169 -1.86 -26.45 -2.59
C PHE A 169 -1.55 -27.93 -2.49
N SER A 170 -2.37 -28.74 -3.15
CA SER A 170 -2.13 -30.19 -3.26
C SER A 170 -1.40 -30.47 -4.57
N ILE A 171 -0.39 -31.34 -4.53
CA ILE A 171 0.27 -31.86 -5.73
C ILE A 171 -0.19 -33.30 -5.95
N ALA A 172 -0.63 -33.62 -7.17
CA ALA A 172 -0.97 -35.00 -7.51
C ALA A 172 0.31 -35.84 -7.73
N SER A 173 1.40 -35.20 -8.16
CA SER A 173 2.72 -35.83 -8.32
C SER A 173 3.87 -34.80 -8.29
N MET A 174 5.09 -35.27 -8.05
CA MET A 174 6.31 -34.44 -8.16
C MET A 174 6.61 -33.99 -9.60
N SER A 175 6.12 -34.73 -10.61
CA SER A 175 6.29 -34.35 -12.01
C SER A 175 5.46 -33.12 -12.38
N GLU A 176 4.24 -32.98 -11.81
CA GLU A 176 3.40 -31.79 -11.96
C GLU A 176 4.12 -30.52 -11.46
N PHE A 177 4.72 -30.59 -10.27
CA PHE A 177 5.49 -29.50 -9.70
C PHE A 177 6.72 -29.14 -10.56
N THR A 178 7.45 -30.15 -11.02
CA THR A 178 8.65 -29.96 -11.85
C THR A 178 8.31 -29.28 -13.19
N ASN A 179 7.24 -29.72 -13.84
CA ASN A 179 6.76 -29.14 -15.09
C ASN A 179 6.29 -27.68 -14.90
N ALA A 180 5.61 -27.38 -13.79
CA ALA A 180 5.16 -26.02 -13.47
C ALA A 180 6.34 -25.05 -13.20
N ILE A 181 7.46 -25.55 -12.68
CA ILE A 181 8.67 -24.74 -12.48
C ILE A 181 9.47 -24.57 -13.78
N GLN A 182 9.55 -25.61 -14.62
CA GLN A 182 10.34 -25.58 -15.86
C GLN A 182 9.73 -24.75 -16.98
N ASN A 183 8.41 -24.52 -16.96
CA ASN A 183 7.70 -23.62 -17.89
C ASN A 183 7.70 -22.15 -17.44
N ARG A 184 8.61 -21.76 -16.54
CA ARG A 184 8.92 -20.35 -16.20
C ARG A 184 9.93 -19.76 -17.17
#